data_AF-A0A3N5L946-F1
#
_entry.id   AF-A0A3N5L946-F1
#
_cell.length_a   1.000
_cell.length_b   1.000
_cell.length_c   1.000
_cell.angle_alpha   90.00
_cell.angle_beta   90.00
_cell.angle_gamma   90.00
#
_symmetry.space_group_name_H-M   'P 1'
#
loop_
_entity.id
_entity.type
_entity.pdbx_description
1 polymer ?
#
loop_
_entity_poly.entity_id
_entity_poly.type
_entity_poly.pdbx_seq_one_letter_code
_entity_poly.pdbx_strand_id
1 'polypeptide(L)'
;MSYKILIAYASKCGATGEVARAIGQVWADQGEHVDVKPVSEVASLDGYAAAAIGSAIRFGQWLPEAVEFVKKNQQALNQVPVAVFTVHIMNMGDDEQSLA
;
A
#
# COMPACT_ATOMS: atom_id res chain seq x y z
N MET A 1 -5.38 -24.23 -5.24
CA MET A 1 -4.25 -23.28 -5.36
C MET A 1 -4.47 -22.24 -4.28
N SER A 2 -3.46 -21.94 -3.46
CA SER A 2 -3.56 -20.83 -2.51
C SER A 2 -3.37 -19.54 -3.28
N TYR A 3 -4.39 -18.70 -3.37
CA TYR A 3 -4.27 -17.38 -3.96
C TYR A 3 -3.62 -16.47 -2.92
N LYS A 4 -2.48 -15.88 -3.29
CA LYS A 4 -1.75 -14.98 -2.40
C LYS A 4 -2.05 -13.54 -2.77
N ILE A 5 -2.39 -12.70 -1.81
CA ILE A 5 -2.67 -11.27 -2.01
C ILE A 5 -1.51 -10.46 -1.43
N LEU A 6 -1.04 -9.47 -2.18
CA LEU A 6 -0.08 -8.50 -1.66
C LEU A 6 -0.79 -7.21 -1.26
N ILE A 7 -0.50 -6.70 -0.07
CA ILE A 7 -0.78 -5.32 0.32
C ILE A 7 0.55 -4.61 0.50
N ALA A 8 0.92 -3.80 -0.49
CA ALA A 8 2.13 -3.00 -0.47
C ALA A 8 1.81 -1.55 -0.08
N TYR A 9 2.57 -0.95 0.83
CA TYR A 9 2.27 0.43 1.26
C TYR A 9 3.51 1.32 1.40
N ALA A 10 3.32 2.63 1.26
CA ALA A 10 4.29 3.64 1.68
C ALA A 10 3.72 4.49 2.81
N SER A 11 4.50 4.69 3.87
CA SER A 11 4.11 5.48 5.04
C SER A 11 5.31 6.25 5.59
N LYS A 12 5.07 7.47 6.08
CA LYS A 12 6.08 8.23 6.85
C LYS A 12 5.88 8.09 8.37
N CYS A 13 4.63 8.22 8.83
CA CYS A 13 4.29 8.21 10.26
C CYS A 13 3.61 6.90 10.71
N GLY A 14 3.63 5.85 9.90
CA GLY A 14 3.11 4.52 10.26
C GLY A 14 1.61 4.31 10.08
N ALA A 15 0.78 5.37 10.09
CA ALA A 15 -0.68 5.26 9.97
C ALA A 15 -1.13 4.49 8.70
N THR A 16 -0.50 4.73 7.56
CA THR A 16 -0.79 3.96 6.32
C THR A 16 -0.51 2.47 6.50
N GLY A 17 0.54 2.13 7.26
CA GLY A 17 0.88 0.75 7.57
C GLY A 17 -0.13 0.09 8.51
N GLU A 18 -0.69 0.83 9.46
CA GLU A 18 -1.80 0.35 10.29
C GLU A 18 -3.05 0.05 9.46
N VAL A 19 -3.42 0.97 8.56
CA VAL A 19 -4.53 0.76 7.62
C VAL A 19 -4.26 -0.45 6.71
N ALA A 20 -3.03 -0.58 6.18
CA ALA A 20 -2.65 -1.72 5.36
C ALA A 20 -2.80 -3.06 6.11
N ARG A 21 -2.39 -3.10 7.39
CA ARG A 21 -2.58 -4.27 8.26
C ARG A 21 -4.05 -4.56 8.53
N ALA A 22 -4.86 -3.54 8.76
CA ALA A 22 -6.30 -3.70 8.98
C ALA A 22 -6.99 -4.29 7.73
N ILE A 23 -6.66 -3.80 6.53
CA ILE A 23 -7.16 -4.37 5.27
C ILE A 23 -6.72 -5.84 5.15
N GLY A 24 -5.44 -6.13 5.45
CA GLY A 24 -4.92 -7.49 5.36
C GLY A 24 -5.59 -8.45 6.34
N GLN A 25 -5.89 -7.98 7.55
CA GLN A 25 -6.57 -8.79 8.57
C GLN A 25 -7.97 -9.21 8.11
N VAL A 26 -8.72 -8.32 7.44
CA VAL A 26 -10.07 -8.65 6.93
C VAL A 26 -10.04 -9.83 5.96
N TRP A 27 -9.03 -9.91 5.08
CA TRP A 27 -8.87 -11.04 4.15
C TRP A 27 -8.27 -12.27 4.84
N ALA A 28 -7.32 -12.08 5.76
CA ALA A 28 -6.77 -13.19 6.54
C ALA A 28 -7.84 -13.90 7.39
N ASP A 29 -8.77 -13.15 7.98
CA ASP A 29 -9.92 -13.68 8.74
C ASP A 29 -10.88 -14.50 7.86
N GLN A 30 -10.87 -14.29 6.56
CA GLN A 30 -11.62 -15.07 5.57
C GLN A 30 -10.86 -16.32 5.08
N GLY A 31 -9.64 -16.54 5.58
CA GLY A 31 -8.80 -17.68 5.22
C GLY A 31 -7.88 -17.44 4.01
N GLU A 32 -7.78 -16.20 3.51
CA GLU A 32 -6.88 -15.86 2.41
C GLU A 32 -5.44 -15.67 2.87
N HIS A 33 -4.49 -15.97 1.99
CA HIS A 33 -3.07 -15.76 2.27
C HIS A 33 -2.65 -14.34 1.87
N VAL A 34 -2.36 -13.49 2.86
CA VAL A 34 -2.05 -12.07 2.62
C VAL A 34 -0.66 -11.72 3.13
N ASP A 35 0.16 -11.10 2.28
CA ASP A 35 1.40 -10.44 2.70
C ASP A 35 1.15 -8.93 2.80
N VAL A 36 1.43 -8.35 3.96
CA VAL A 36 1.38 -6.89 4.18
C VAL A 36 2.79 -6.38 4.37
N LYS A 37 3.29 -5.55 3.45
CA LYS A 37 4.70 -5.10 3.44
C LYS A 37 4.85 -3.65 3.00
N PRO A 38 5.84 -2.92 3.52
CA PRO A 38 6.22 -1.64 2.92
C PRO A 38 6.76 -1.89 1.51
N VAL A 39 6.52 -0.94 0.58
CA VAL A 39 6.96 -1.05 -0.83
C VAL A 39 8.46 -1.30 -0.99
N SER A 40 9.28 -0.85 -0.03
CA SER A 40 10.72 -1.07 0.01
C SER A 40 11.15 -2.52 0.28
N GLU A 41 10.27 -3.34 0.86
CA GLU A 41 10.54 -4.75 1.20
C GLU A 41 9.95 -5.74 0.20
N VAL A 42 9.26 -5.25 -0.84
CA VAL A 42 8.68 -6.09 -1.89
C VAL A 42 9.74 -6.35 -2.96
N ALA A 43 10.33 -7.55 -2.92
CA ALA A 43 11.36 -7.96 -3.89
C ALA A 43 10.80 -8.38 -5.26
N SER A 44 9.63 -9.04 -5.28
CA SER A 44 8.95 -9.49 -6.49
C SER A 44 7.42 -9.52 -6.29
N LEU A 45 6.69 -9.41 -7.39
CA LEU A 45 5.24 -9.61 -7.49
C LEU A 45 4.85 -11.01 -7.99
N ASP A 46 5.84 -11.87 -8.28
CA ASP A 46 5.59 -13.21 -8.78
C ASP A 46 4.82 -14.05 -7.76
N GLY A 47 3.78 -14.73 -8.23
CA GLY A 47 2.96 -15.64 -7.40
C GLY A 47 1.84 -14.96 -6.62
N TYR A 48 1.70 -13.62 -6.68
CA TYR A 48 0.50 -12.96 -6.20
C TYR A 48 -0.63 -13.02 -7.22
N ALA A 49 -1.84 -13.26 -6.75
CA ALA A 49 -3.05 -13.31 -7.54
C ALA A 49 -3.78 -11.96 -7.60
N ALA A 50 -3.51 -11.07 -6.65
CA ALA A 50 -4.04 -9.70 -6.58
C ALA A 50 -3.09 -8.81 -5.77
N ALA A 51 -3.18 -7.50 -5.99
CA ALA A 51 -2.40 -6.51 -5.25
C ALA A 51 -3.25 -5.32 -4.80
N ALA A 52 -3.04 -4.87 -3.55
CA ALA A 52 -3.50 -3.58 -3.06
C ALA A 52 -2.28 -2.68 -2.80
N ILE A 53 -2.29 -1.46 -3.34
CA ILE A 53 -1.19 -0.50 -3.21
C ILE A 53 -1.66 0.73 -2.44
N GLY A 54 -0.96 1.02 -1.35
CA GLY A 54 -1.26 2.11 -0.43
C GLY A 54 -0.20 3.19 -0.41
N SER A 55 -0.61 4.45 -0.30
CA SER A 55 0.33 5.54 -0.01
C SER A 55 -0.29 6.58 0.91
N ALA A 56 0.53 7.16 1.79
CA ALA A 56 0.19 8.41 2.44
C ALA A 56 0.08 9.54 1.40
N ILE A 57 -0.83 10.48 1.61
CA ILE A 57 -0.79 11.78 0.91
C ILE A 57 0.08 12.74 1.70
N ARG A 58 1.02 13.40 1.02
CA ARG A 58 1.71 14.60 1.50
C ARG A 58 1.65 15.67 0.43
N PHE A 59 1.26 16.88 0.80
CA PHE A 59 1.09 18.00 -0.12
C PHE A 59 0.26 17.65 -1.37
N GLY A 60 -0.82 16.88 -1.19
CA GLY A 60 -1.71 16.47 -2.28
C GLY A 60 -1.18 15.36 -3.18
N GLN A 61 -0.03 14.75 -2.86
CA GLN A 61 0.62 13.73 -3.68
C GLN A 61 0.90 12.45 -2.90
N TRP A 62 0.91 11.31 -3.60
CA TRP A 62 1.47 10.06 -3.08
C TRP A 62 2.95 10.23 -2.77
N LEU A 63 3.44 9.48 -1.78
CA LEU A 63 4.87 9.39 -1.53
C LEU A 63 5.62 8.87 -2.77
N PRO A 64 6.80 9.45 -3.11
CA PRO A 64 7.58 9.06 -4.30
C PRO A 64 7.86 7.56 -4.37
N GLU A 65 8.19 6.92 -3.24
CA GLU A 65 8.49 5.50 -3.19
C GLU A 65 7.32 4.60 -3.63
N ALA A 66 6.07 5.00 -3.37
CA ALA A 66 4.90 4.27 -3.86
C ALA A 66 4.70 4.45 -5.36
N VAL A 67 4.92 5.66 -5.87
CA VAL A 67 4.81 5.96 -7.31
C VAL A 67 5.89 5.22 -8.10
N GLU A 68 7.13 5.21 -7.60
CA GLU A 68 8.24 4.47 -8.17
C GLU A 68 7.98 2.97 -8.16
N PHE A 69 7.44 2.44 -7.05
CA PHE A 69 7.05 1.04 -6.95
C PHE A 69 6.03 0.66 -8.04
N VAL A 70 4.97 1.46 -8.24
CA VAL A 70 3.98 1.21 -9.29
C VAL A 70 4.63 1.25 -10.67
N LYS A 71 5.43 2.30 -10.96
CA LYS A 71 6.12 2.46 -12.25
C LYS A 71 7.04 1.29 -12.58
N LYS A 72 7.85 0.85 -11.61
CA LYS A 72 8.79 -0.27 -11.76
C LYS A 72 8.07 -1.58 -12.04
N ASN A 73 6.87 -1.76 -11.49
CA ASN A 73 6.15 -3.03 -11.49
C ASN A 73 4.93 -3.07 -12.43
N GLN A 74 4.76 -2.07 -13.31
CA GLN A 74 3.58 -1.94 -14.17
C GLN A 74 3.23 -3.22 -14.94
N GLN A 75 4.23 -3.89 -15.51
CA GLN A 75 3.99 -5.09 -16.31
C GLN A 75 3.32 -6.20 -15.50
N ALA A 76 3.82 -6.47 -14.28
CA ALA A 76 3.26 -7.49 -13.39
C ALA A 76 1.91 -7.07 -12.81
N LEU A 77 1.78 -5.81 -12.41
CA LEU A 77 0.52 -5.25 -11.89
C LEU A 77 -0.61 -5.30 -12.93
N ASN A 78 -0.29 -5.14 -14.22
CA ASN A 78 -1.28 -5.28 -15.30
C ASN A 78 -1.79 -6.71 -15.52
N GLN A 79 -1.16 -7.73 -14.92
CA GLN A 79 -1.59 -9.13 -15.05
C GLN A 79 -2.57 -9.57 -13.96
N VAL A 80 -2.78 -8.75 -12.94
CA VAL A 80 -3.60 -9.11 -11.77
C VAL A 80 -4.59 -7.98 -11.45
N PRO A 81 -5.70 -8.27 -10.76
CA PRO A 81 -6.52 -7.22 -10.18
C PRO A 81 -5.72 -6.35 -9.22
N VAL A 82 -5.82 -5.03 -9.41
CA VAL A 82 -5.15 -4.04 -8.57
C VAL A 82 -6.18 -3.12 -7.92
N ALA A 83 -6.08 -2.98 -6.60
CA ALA A 83 -6.75 -1.93 -5.85
C ALA A 83 -5.72 -0.90 -5.37
N VAL A 84 -6.17 0.35 -5.21
CA VAL A 84 -5.35 1.42 -4.62
C VAL A 84 -6.09 2.03 -3.44
N PHE A 85 -5.34 2.39 -2.40
CA PHE A 85 -5.88 3.10 -1.25
C PHE A 85 -4.96 4.25 -0.84
N THR A 86 -5.52 5.24 -0.19
CA THR A 86 -4.76 6.38 0.28
C THR A 86 -5.18 6.77 1.68
N VAL A 87 -4.19 7.11 2.50
CA VAL A 87 -4.40 7.55 3.88
C VAL A 87 -3.91 8.97 3.97
N HIS A 88 -4.80 9.86 4.37
CA HIS A 88 -4.48 11.25 4.60
C HIS A 88 -5.32 11.73 5.77
N ILE A 89 -4.71 12.57 6.59
CA ILE A 89 -5.46 13.42 7.50
C ILE A 89 -5.73 14.72 6.74
N MET A 90 -6.93 15.28 6.86
CA MET A 90 -7.13 16.69 6.52
C MET A 90 -6.46 17.52 7.61
N ASN A 91 -5.13 17.68 7.53
CA ASN A 91 -4.39 18.61 8.37
C ASN A 91 -4.48 20.01 7.74
N MET A 92 -5.65 20.63 7.88
CA MET A 92 -5.87 22.03 7.51
C MET A 92 -5.29 23.01 8.55
N GLY A 93 -4.47 22.52 9.48
CA GLY A 93 -3.80 23.34 10.50
C GLY A 93 -2.48 23.90 9.99
N ASP A 94 -2.05 25.03 10.56
CA ASP A 94 -0.76 25.67 10.24
C ASP A 94 0.38 25.18 11.18
N ASP A 95 0.16 24.09 11.91
CA ASP A 95 1.14 23.55 12.86
C ASP A 95 2.25 22.74 12.17
N GLU A 96 3.38 22.57 12.86
CA GLU A 96 4.55 21.87 12.33
C GLU A 96 4.24 20.41 11.94
N GLN A 97 3.29 19.74 12.60
CA GLN A 97 2.88 18.38 12.25
C GLN A 97 1.99 18.35 11.00
N SER A 98 1.25 19.42 10.74
CA SER A 98 0.50 19.64 9.48
C SER A 98 1.41 19.94 8.29
N LEU A 99 2.57 20.56 8.54
CA LEU A 99 3.57 20.87 7.51
C LEU A 99 4.63 19.78 7.31
N ALA A 100 4.74 18.81 8.23
CA ALA A 100 5.77 17.76 8.21
C ALA A 100 5.43 16.54 7.35
#